data_AF-A0A6I2VDI6-F1
#
_entry.id   AF-A0A6I2VDI6-F1
#
_cell.length_a   1.000
_cell.length_b   1.000
_cell.length_c   1.000
_cell.angle_alpha   90.00
_cell.angle_beta   90.00
_cell.angle_gamma   90.00
#
_symmetry.space_group_name_H-M   'P 1'
#
loop_
_entity.id
_entity.type
_entity.pdbx_description
1 polymer ?
#
loop_
_entity_poly.entity_id
_entity_poly.type
_entity_poly.pdbx_seq_one_letter_code
_entity_poly.pdbx_strand_id
1 'polypeptide(L)'
;MSAVFPDGLIAIVKRDCPTCVLVVPVLNDLRERGGEELTVISQDDPDFPEGLNAVDDTGLDISLDFNLDTVPTLLRWRDGKEVQRLVGWKRTEWEAFTGESNLGPALPPHRPGCGSRTQDPDFVKARAD
;
A
#
# COMPACT_ATOMS: atom_id res chain seq x y z
N MET A 1 -2.35 -18.31 8.62
CA MET A 1 -1.89 -17.68 9.87
C MET A 1 -1.88 -16.20 9.58
N SER A 2 -2.65 -15.38 10.29
CA SER A 2 -2.68 -13.93 10.02
C SER A 2 -1.30 -13.33 10.29
N ALA A 3 -0.74 -12.62 9.32
CA ALA A 3 0.52 -11.92 9.47
C ALA A 3 0.41 -10.90 10.62
N VAL A 4 1.41 -10.85 11.48
CA VAL A 4 1.48 -9.87 12.58
C VAL A 4 2.34 -8.70 12.11
N PHE A 5 1.73 -7.52 12.01
CA PHE A 5 2.41 -6.30 11.63
C PHE A 5 2.72 -5.43 12.86
N PRO A 6 3.86 -4.72 12.86
CA PRO A 6 4.14 -3.71 13.87
C PRO A 6 3.14 -2.55 13.78
N ASP A 7 3.01 -1.79 14.86
CA ASP A 7 2.31 -0.51 14.83
C ASP A 7 3.02 0.45 13.86
N GLY A 8 2.26 1.02 12.93
CA GLY A 8 2.83 1.90 11.92
C GLY A 8 1.91 2.13 10.74
N LEU A 9 2.52 2.43 9.60
CA LEU A 9 1.91 2.54 8.30
C LEU A 9 2.12 1.23 7.52
N ILE A 10 1.11 0.80 6.78
CA ILE A 10 1.21 -0.32 5.85
C ILE A 10 0.79 0.17 4.47
N ALA A 11 1.73 0.17 3.52
CA ALA A 11 1.46 0.51 2.12
C ALA A 11 1.34 -0.78 1.30
N ILE A 12 0.17 -1.01 0.71
CA ILE A 12 -0.07 -2.14 -0.19
C ILE A 12 -0.08 -1.64 -1.62
N VAL A 13 0.79 -2.20 -2.44
CA VAL A 13 1.09 -1.73 -3.78
C VAL A 13 1.18 -2.90 -4.77
N LYS A 14 1.22 -2.56 -6.06
CA LYS A 14 1.52 -3.50 -7.13
C LYS A 14 2.23 -2.79 -8.28
N ARG A 15 3.17 -3.45 -8.94
CA ARG A 15 3.98 -2.89 -10.02
C ARG A 15 3.14 -2.53 -11.24
N ASP A 16 2.12 -3.31 -11.57
CA ASP A 16 1.26 -3.05 -12.74
C ASP A 16 0.37 -1.78 -12.57
N CYS A 17 0.36 -1.15 -11.40
CA CYS A 17 -0.42 0.04 -11.09
C CYS A 17 0.42 1.32 -11.32
N PRO A 18 0.06 2.18 -12.29
CA PRO A 18 0.80 3.42 -12.54
C PRO A 18 0.84 4.36 -11.33
N THR A 19 -0.22 4.36 -10.51
CA THR A 19 -0.27 5.18 -9.28
C THR A 19 0.66 4.61 -8.20
N CYS A 20 0.80 3.28 -8.08
CA CYS A 20 1.77 2.67 -7.19
C CYS A 20 3.21 3.05 -7.58
N VAL A 21 3.54 2.98 -8.88
CA VAL A 21 4.85 3.40 -9.41
C VAL A 21 5.10 4.88 -9.13
N LEU A 22 4.08 5.72 -9.32
CA LEU A 22 4.16 7.17 -9.06
C LEU A 22 4.50 7.49 -7.60
N VAL A 23 3.92 6.78 -6.62
CA VAL A 23 4.10 7.07 -5.19
C VAL A 23 5.36 6.45 -4.58
N VAL A 24 6.15 5.66 -5.33
CA VAL A 24 7.40 5.07 -4.81
C VAL A 24 8.35 6.10 -4.16
N PRO A 25 8.57 7.30 -4.73
CA PRO A 25 9.39 8.32 -4.06
C PRO A 25 8.80 8.81 -2.74
N VAL A 26 7.46 8.81 -2.62
CA VAL A 26 6.76 9.20 -1.37
C VAL A 26 6.93 8.13 -0.30
N LEU A 27 6.86 6.84 -0.67
CA LEU A 27 7.10 5.74 0.27
C LEU A 27 8.54 5.75 0.79
N ASN A 28 9.52 6.05 -0.07
CA ASN A 28 10.90 6.25 0.37
C ASN A 28 11.04 7.46 1.31
N ASP A 29 10.45 8.60 0.96
CA ASP A 29 10.46 9.81 1.80
C ASP A 29 9.84 9.54 3.19
N LEU A 30 8.69 8.87 3.26
CA LEU A 30 8.06 8.48 4.53
C LEU A 30 8.97 7.61 5.40
N ARG A 31 9.65 6.63 4.80
CA ARG A 31 10.59 5.77 5.51
C ARG A 31 11.81 6.55 6.00
N GLU A 32 12.36 7.44 5.19
CA GLU A 32 13.53 8.26 5.53
C GLU A 32 13.24 9.25 6.67
N ARG A 33 12.03 9.80 6.72
CA ARG A 33 11.60 10.70 7.80
C ARG A 33 11.47 10.01 9.15
N GLY A 34 11.13 8.72 9.16
CA GLY A 34 11.08 7.90 10.37
C GLY A 34 10.01 8.31 11.39
N GLY A 35 8.94 9.00 10.97
CA GLY A 35 7.84 9.40 11.85
C GLY A 35 6.98 8.23 12.34
N GLU A 36 6.63 7.31 11.43
CA GLU A 36 5.99 6.03 11.73
C GLU A 36 6.71 4.92 10.96
N GLU A 37 6.77 3.72 11.55
CA GLU A 37 7.32 2.53 10.87
C GLU A 37 6.51 2.25 9.60
N LEU A 38 7.17 2.06 8.46
CA LEU A 38 6.52 1.78 7.18
C LEU A 38 6.78 0.34 6.75
N THR A 39 5.72 -0.47 6.72
CA THR A 39 5.72 -1.77 6.04
C THR A 39 5.19 -1.61 4.61
N VAL A 40 5.90 -2.15 3.62
CA VAL A 40 5.43 -2.19 2.22
C VAL A 40 5.09 -3.62 1.84
N ILE A 41 3.95 -3.82 1.19
CA ILE A 41 3.45 -5.13 0.73
C ILE A 41 3.20 -5.06 -0.78
N SER A 42 3.66 -6.05 -1.53
CA SER A 42 3.52 -6.10 -2.99
C SER A 42 2.68 -7.28 -3.47
N GLN A 43 1.67 -6.99 -4.30
CA GLN A 43 0.70 -8.00 -4.78
C GLN A 43 1.15 -8.79 -6.02
N ASP A 44 2.18 -8.33 -6.73
CA ASP A 44 2.52 -8.87 -8.06
C ASP A 44 4.00 -9.04 -8.34
N ASP A 45 4.86 -8.28 -7.65
CA ASP A 45 6.31 -8.40 -7.77
C ASP A 45 6.98 -8.21 -6.40
N PRO A 46 7.63 -9.24 -5.84
CA PRO A 46 8.32 -9.14 -4.55
C PRO A 46 9.47 -8.13 -4.54
N ASP A 47 10.04 -7.78 -5.70
CA ASP A 47 11.11 -6.79 -5.84
C ASP A 47 10.57 -5.36 -6.02
N PHE A 48 9.25 -5.19 -6.05
CA PHE A 48 8.60 -3.89 -6.13
C PHE A 48 8.07 -3.42 -4.76
N PRO A 49 8.31 -2.16 -4.37
CA PRO A 49 9.21 -1.19 -4.98
C PRO A 49 10.68 -1.47 -4.61
N GLU A 50 11.57 -1.19 -5.55
CA GLU A 50 13.01 -1.41 -5.35
C GLU A 50 13.53 -0.62 -4.14
N GLY A 51 14.35 -1.29 -3.32
CA GLY A 51 14.97 -0.69 -2.14
C GLY A 51 14.05 -0.52 -0.93
N LEU A 52 12.75 -0.84 -1.02
CA LEU A 52 11.81 -0.77 0.10
C LEU A 52 11.64 -2.08 0.88
N ASN A 53 12.30 -3.18 0.44
CA ASN A 53 12.22 -4.51 1.04
C ASN A 53 10.75 -4.94 1.28
N ALA A 54 9.96 -4.91 0.20
CA ALA A 54 8.55 -5.24 0.28
C ALA A 54 8.32 -6.68 0.77
N VAL A 55 7.27 -6.85 1.56
CA VAL A 55 6.72 -8.16 1.87
C VAL A 55 6.03 -8.71 0.62
N ASP A 56 6.42 -9.92 0.23
CA ASP A 56 5.79 -10.65 -0.87
C ASP A 56 4.36 -11.05 -0.49
N ASP A 57 3.39 -10.55 -1.26
CA ASP A 57 1.98 -10.94 -1.21
C ASP A 57 1.47 -11.32 -2.60
N THR A 58 2.32 -11.94 -3.43
CA THR A 58 1.91 -12.49 -4.73
C THR A 58 0.87 -13.60 -4.62
N GLY A 59 0.80 -14.29 -3.46
CA GLY A 59 -0.26 -15.22 -3.09
C GLY A 59 -1.59 -14.56 -2.66
N LEU A 60 -1.55 -13.25 -2.38
CA LEU A 60 -2.67 -12.38 -2.00
C LEU A 60 -3.36 -12.72 -0.67
N ASP A 61 -2.74 -13.54 0.17
CA ASP A 61 -3.32 -13.93 1.47
C ASP A 61 -3.43 -12.71 2.41
N ILE A 62 -2.43 -11.81 2.42
CA ILE A 62 -2.47 -10.60 3.25
C ILE A 62 -3.52 -9.62 2.69
N SER A 63 -3.51 -9.41 1.37
CA SER A 63 -4.48 -8.52 0.71
C SER A 63 -5.93 -8.98 0.88
N LEU A 64 -6.17 -10.29 0.94
CA LEU A 64 -7.48 -10.86 1.27
C LEU A 64 -7.84 -10.63 2.75
N ASP A 65 -6.92 -10.88 3.68
CA ASP A 65 -7.14 -10.62 5.11
C ASP A 65 -7.47 -9.14 5.37
N PHE A 66 -6.89 -8.22 4.59
CA PHE A 66 -7.16 -6.78 4.68
C PHE A 66 -8.40 -6.31 3.91
N ASN A 67 -9.07 -7.22 3.20
CA ASN A 67 -10.21 -6.93 2.33
C ASN A 67 -9.92 -5.76 1.39
N LEU A 68 -8.86 -5.89 0.59
CA LEU A 68 -8.46 -4.87 -0.36
C LEU A 68 -9.22 -4.97 -1.67
N ASP A 69 -9.70 -3.83 -2.14
CA ASP A 69 -10.33 -3.68 -3.46
C ASP A 69 -9.51 -2.78 -4.39
N THR A 70 -8.61 -1.96 -3.84
CA THR A 70 -7.88 -0.92 -4.58
C THR A 70 -6.44 -0.79 -4.10
N VAL A 71 -5.53 -0.39 -5.00
CA VAL A 71 -4.13 -0.09 -4.74
C VAL A 71 -3.68 1.19 -5.48
N PRO A 72 -2.76 2.00 -4.95
CA PRO A 72 -2.14 1.83 -3.64
C PRO A 72 -3.17 2.02 -2.51
N THR A 73 -3.02 1.27 -1.43
CA THR A 73 -3.75 1.47 -0.19
C THR A 73 -2.73 1.78 0.91
N LEU A 74 -2.99 2.82 1.71
CA LEU A 74 -2.19 3.16 2.89
C LEU A 74 -3.05 2.93 4.13
N LEU A 75 -2.64 2.00 4.97
CA LEU A 75 -3.28 1.67 6.24
C LEU A 75 -2.49 2.27 7.39
N ARG A 76 -3.19 2.57 8.49
CA ARG A 76 -2.59 2.77 9.80
C ARG A 76 -2.94 1.56 10.65
N TRP A 77 -1.91 0.93 11.20
CA TRP A 77 -2.00 -0.25 12.04
C TRP A 77 -1.65 0.13 13.48
N ARG A 78 -2.52 -0.25 14.42
CA ARG A 78 -2.34 -0.01 15.86
C ARG A 78 -2.95 -1.14 16.67
N ASP A 79 -2.24 -1.60 17.69
CA ASP A 79 -2.70 -2.64 18.61
C ASP A 79 -3.20 -3.91 17.87
N GLY A 80 -2.48 -4.29 16.80
CA GLY A 80 -2.78 -5.50 16.03
C GLY A 80 -4.01 -5.42 15.12
N LYS A 81 -4.51 -4.22 14.80
CA LYS A 81 -5.62 -4.02 13.85
C LYS A 81 -5.47 -2.76 13.02
N GLU A 82 -6.21 -2.72 11.92
CA GLU A 82 -6.39 -1.50 11.14
C GLU A 82 -7.25 -0.49 11.91
N VAL A 83 -6.80 0.77 11.93
CA VAL A 83 -7.56 1.89 12.51
C VAL A 83 -7.98 2.94 11.48
N GLN A 84 -7.30 3.01 10.34
CA GLN A 84 -7.62 3.97 9.28
C GLN A 84 -7.03 3.50 7.94
N ARG A 85 -7.68 3.83 6.81
CA ARG A 85 -7.19 3.56 5.46
C ARG A 85 -7.39 4.73 4.50
N LEU A 86 -6.49 4.85 3.53
CA LEU A 86 -6.63 5.68 2.32
C LEU A 86 -6.41 4.82 1.08
N VAL A 87 -7.03 5.22 -0.04
CA VAL A 87 -6.88 4.55 -1.34
C VAL A 87 -6.46 5.54 -2.41
N GLY A 88 -5.62 5.09 -3.33
CA GLY A 88 -5.02 5.94 -4.35
C GLY A 88 -4.05 6.96 -3.75
N TRP A 89 -3.79 8.01 -4.53
CA TRP A 89 -2.89 9.09 -4.14
C TRP A 89 -3.65 10.40 -4.09
N LYS A 90 -3.61 11.07 -2.95
CA LYS A 90 -4.00 12.48 -2.82
C LYS A 90 -3.10 13.11 -1.78
N ARG A 91 -2.22 14.02 -2.20
CA ARG A 91 -1.17 14.60 -1.35
C ARG A 91 -1.71 15.07 -0.02
N THR A 92 -2.76 15.90 -0.04
CA THR A 92 -3.31 16.50 1.17
C THR A 92 -3.93 15.48 2.13
N GLU A 93 -4.47 14.37 1.61
CA GLU A 93 -5.00 13.30 2.46
C GLU A 93 -3.88 12.47 3.05
N TRP A 94 -2.85 12.14 2.27
CA TRP A 94 -1.68 11.44 2.78
C TRP A 94 -0.92 12.27 3.83
N GLU A 95 -0.72 13.56 3.59
CA GLU A 95 -0.12 14.49 4.54
C GLU A 95 -0.93 14.57 5.85
N ALA A 96 -2.25 14.73 5.76
CA ALA A 96 -3.11 14.73 6.94
C ALA A 96 -3.13 13.35 7.65
N PHE A 97 -3.02 12.27 6.89
CA PHE A 97 -3.00 10.92 7.40
C PHE A 97 -1.72 10.68 8.18
N THR A 98 -0.55 10.88 7.59
CA THR A 98 0.76 10.59 8.20
C THR A 98 1.24 11.67 9.17
N GLY A 99 0.66 12.87 9.11
CA GLY A 99 1.16 14.04 9.85
C GLY A 99 2.39 14.68 9.19
N GLU A 100 2.79 14.22 8.01
CA GLU A 100 3.91 14.78 7.25
C GLU A 100 3.46 15.90 6.32
N SER A 101 4.41 16.72 5.91
CA SER A 101 4.16 17.81 4.96
C SER A 101 5.11 17.76 3.77
N ASN A 102 4.68 18.39 2.68
CA ASN A 102 5.42 18.49 1.43
C ASN A 102 5.73 17.11 0.83
N LEU A 103 4.75 16.19 0.85
CA LEU A 103 4.91 14.86 0.29
C LEU A 103 4.84 14.89 -1.24
N GLY A 104 5.90 14.38 -1.88
CA GLY A 104 5.98 14.27 -3.34
C GLY A 104 5.67 15.57 -4.09
N PRO A 105 6.38 16.69 -3.84
CA PRO A 105 6.04 18.02 -4.38
C PRO A 105 6.02 18.07 -5.92
N ALA A 106 6.81 17.21 -6.56
CA ALA A 106 6.87 17.07 -8.02
C ALA A 106 5.75 16.20 -8.62
N LEU A 107 4.97 15.50 -7.78
CA LEU A 107 3.87 14.64 -8.23
C LEU A 107 2.61 15.46 -8.51
N PRO A 108 1.69 14.97 -9.38
CA PRO A 108 0.33 15.48 -9.42
C PRO A 108 -0.32 15.44 -8.03
N PRO A 109 -1.20 16.39 -7.68
CA PRO A 109 -1.80 16.44 -6.34
C PRO A 109 -2.71 15.24 -6.05
N HIS A 110 -3.22 14.57 -7.10
CA HIS A 110 -4.10 13.42 -6.99
C HIS A 110 -3.94 12.46 -8.18
N ARG A 111 -4.05 11.15 -7.91
CA ARG A 111 -4.26 10.09 -8.90
C ARG A 111 -5.15 8.99 -8.30
N PRO A 112 -6.14 8.48 -9.06
CA PRO A 112 -6.94 7.34 -8.61
C PRO A 112 -6.07 6.08 -8.50
N GLY A 113 -6.48 5.14 -7.65
CA GLY A 113 -5.91 3.80 -7.60
C GLY A 113 -6.37 2.91 -8.76
N CYS A 114 -5.80 1.71 -8.82
CA CYS A 114 -6.25 0.59 -9.66
C CYS A 114 -6.92 -0.48 -8.80
N GLY A 115 -7.71 -1.37 -9.42
CA GLY A 115 -8.24 -2.53 -8.72
C GLY A 115 -7.12 -3.40 -8.15
N SER A 116 -7.30 -3.86 -6.91
CA SER A 116 -6.41 -4.85 -6.30
C SER A 116 -6.45 -6.16 -7.09
N ARG A 117 -5.37 -6.94 -7.07
CA ARG A 117 -5.35 -8.27 -7.71
C ARG A 117 -6.34 -9.26 -7.09
N THR A 118 -6.79 -9.03 -5.87
CA THR A 118 -7.88 -9.81 -5.25
C THR A 118 -9.21 -9.67 -6.01
N GLN A 119 -9.37 -8.60 -6.80
CA GLN A 119 -10.55 -8.33 -7.62
C GLN A 119 -10.41 -8.81 -9.07
N ASP A 120 -9.27 -9.42 -9.42
CA ASP A 120 -9.06 -9.97 -10.76
C ASP A 120 -10.05 -11.11 -11.01
N PRO A 121 -10.86 -11.07 -12.08
CA PRO A 121 -11.82 -12.13 -12.38
C PRO A 121 -11.21 -13.53 -12.43
N ASP A 122 -9.99 -13.67 -12.95
CA ASP A 122 -9.32 -14.97 -13.04
C ASP A 122 -8.94 -15.50 -11.65
N PHE A 123 -8.49 -14.60 -10.77
CA PHE A 123 -8.20 -14.93 -9.37
C PHE A 123 -9.46 -15.31 -8.58
N VAL A 124 -10.52 -14.50 -8.72
CA VAL A 124 -11.81 -14.75 -8.05
C VAL A 124 -12.38 -16.10 -8.46
N LYS A 125 -12.33 -16.41 -9.76
CA LYS A 125 -12.78 -17.71 -10.27
C LYS A 125 -11.96 -18.86 -9.71
N ALA A 126 -10.63 -18.76 -9.72
CA ALA A 126 -9.75 -19.82 -9.23
C ALA A 126 -9.94 -20.15 -7.73
N ARG A 127 -10.49 -19.22 -6.94
CA ARG A 127 -10.81 -19.45 -5.50
C ARG A 127 -12.25 -19.93 -5.26
N ALA A 128 -13.12 -19.88 -6.26
CA ALA A 128 -14.50 -20.35 -6.16
C ALA A 128 -14.66 -21.85 -6.50
N ASP A 129 -13.64 -22.43 -7.11
CA ASP A 129 -13.52 -23.85 -7.47
C ASP A 129 -12.85 -24.67 -6.34
#